data_AF-A0A255Z881-F1
#
_entry.id   AF-A0A255Z881-F1
#
_cell.length_a   1.000
_cell.length_b   1.000
_cell.length_c   1.000
_cell.angle_alpha   90.00
_cell.angle_beta   90.00
_cell.angle_gamma   90.00
#
_symmetry.space_group_name_H-M   'P 1'
#
loop_
_entity.id
_entity.type
_entity.pdbx_description
1 polymer ?
#
loop_
_entity_poly.entity_id
_entity_poly.type
_entity_poly.pdbx_seq_one_letter_code
_entity_poly.pdbx_strand_id
1 'polypeptide(L)'
;MKKILRYAPELYFIGLGIFWAVENYAASGHKNYFAILVVWLMFIQIIYQNRIMGFIYGNIIGLSSLYMMGSTVCEFNSFKSVEVDAVLILVFGFGIFIPALAMSAGMIYKSLKSKEDYKENVLTITY
;
A
#
# COMPACT_ATOMS: atom_id res chain seq x y z
N MET A 1 0.64 4.19 -22.60
CA MET A 1 -0.18 4.29 -21.37
C MET A 1 -0.57 2.94 -20.75
N LYS A 2 -0.96 1.90 -21.51
CA LYS A 2 -1.37 0.59 -20.95
C LYS A 2 -0.34 -0.12 -20.05
N LYS A 3 0.97 0.12 -20.24
CA LYS A 3 2.03 -0.52 -19.45
C LYS A 3 2.17 0.02 -18.02
N ILE A 4 1.86 1.29 -17.77
CA ILE A 4 2.06 1.90 -16.45
C ILE A 4 0.94 1.52 -15.47
N LEU A 5 -0.28 1.33 -15.97
CA LEU A 5 -1.40 0.80 -15.18
C LEU A 5 -1.14 -0.59 -14.61
N ARG A 6 -0.25 -1.38 -15.23
CA ARG A 6 0.17 -2.69 -14.68
C ARG A 6 0.92 -2.57 -13.35
N TYR A 7 1.52 -1.41 -13.08
CA TYR A 7 2.26 -1.11 -11.85
C TYR A 7 1.47 -0.19 -10.93
N ALA A 8 0.19 0.04 -11.21
CA ALA A 8 -0.65 0.92 -10.40
C ALA A 8 -0.68 0.52 -8.91
N PRO A 9 -0.79 -0.79 -8.54
CA PRO A 9 -0.77 -1.18 -7.14
C PRO A 9 0.54 -0.79 -6.44
N GLU A 10 1.69 -1.14 -7.04
CA GLU A 10 2.99 -0.86 -6.43
C GLU A 10 3.26 0.65 -6.35
N LEU A 11 2.93 1.42 -7.39
CA LEU A 11 3.09 2.86 -7.40
C LEU A 11 2.20 3.56 -6.37
N TYR A 12 0.97 3.06 -6.17
CA TYR A 12 0.07 3.56 -5.15
C TYR A 12 0.67 3.38 -3.74
N PHE A 13 1.17 2.18 -3.42
CA PHE A 13 1.76 1.92 -2.11
C PHE A 13 3.11 2.60 -1.90
N ILE A 14 3.90 2.81 -2.95
CA ILE A 14 5.10 3.68 -2.90
C ILE A 14 4.69 5.11 -2.55
N GLY A 15 3.70 5.67 -3.25
CA GLY A 15 3.23 7.03 -2.99
C GLY A 15 2.71 7.19 -1.55
N LEU A 16 1.91 6.22 -1.09
CA LEU A 16 1.37 6.21 0.27
C LEU A 16 2.46 6.06 1.34
N GLY A 17 3.45 5.19 1.12
CA GLY A 17 4.58 5.03 2.02
C GLY A 17 5.48 6.27 2.08
N ILE A 18 5.73 6.93 0.94
CA ILE A 18 6.46 8.20 0.90
C ILE A 18 5.67 9.28 1.65
N PHE A 19 4.38 9.42 1.37
CA PHE A 19 3.52 10.37 2.05
C PHE A 19 3.56 10.19 3.57
N TRP A 20 3.42 8.95 4.04
CA TRP A 20 3.44 8.65 5.47
C TRP A 20 4.80 8.90 6.12
N ALA A 21 5.90 8.56 5.43
CA ALA A 21 7.24 8.85 5.93
C ALA A 21 7.51 10.35 6.04
N VAL A 22 7.07 11.13 5.03
CA VAL A 22 7.23 12.59 5.00
C VAL A 22 6.36 13.26 6.07
N GLU A 23 5.11 12.84 6.20
CA GLU A 23 4.18 13.37 7.20
C GLU A 23 4.71 13.15 8.63
N ASN A 24 5.18 11.94 8.95
CA ASN A 24 5.75 11.63 10.27
C ASN A 24 6.98 12.49 10.58
N TYR A 25 7.86 12.65 9.59
CA TYR A 25 9.06 13.48 9.73
C TYR A 25 8.70 14.96 9.88
N ALA A 26 7.73 15.47 9.12
CA ALA A 26 7.30 16.86 9.19
C ALA A 26 6.55 17.18 10.48
N ALA A 27 5.71 16.27 10.98
CA ALA A 27 4.90 16.48 12.18
C ALA A 27 5.69 16.36 13.49
N SER A 28 6.68 15.46 13.54
CA SER A 28 7.34 15.09 14.81
C SER A 28 8.86 14.94 14.73
N GLY A 29 9.47 15.07 13.54
CA GLY A 29 10.88 14.72 13.32
C GLY A 29 11.16 13.22 13.35
N HIS A 30 10.13 12.38 13.57
CA HIS A 30 10.28 10.94 13.66
C HIS A 30 10.53 10.32 12.28
N LYS A 31 11.56 9.48 12.19
CA LYS A 31 11.88 8.72 10.98
C LYS A 31 11.09 7.41 10.96
N ASN A 32 10.06 7.34 10.13
CA ASN A 32 9.25 6.13 9.98
C ASN A 32 9.96 5.08 9.10
N TYR A 33 10.83 4.27 9.73
CA TYR A 33 11.56 3.20 9.04
C TYR A 33 10.64 2.12 8.44
N PHE A 34 9.46 1.92 9.02
CA PHE A 34 8.48 0.97 8.51
C PHE A 34 7.92 1.44 7.16
N ALA A 35 7.53 2.72 7.04
CA ALA A 35 7.07 3.29 5.78
C ALA A 35 8.16 3.23 4.70
N ILE A 36 9.42 3.51 5.06
CA ILE A 36 10.57 3.39 4.17
C ILE A 36 10.76 1.95 3.69
N LEU A 37 10.63 0.96 4.59
CA LEU A 37 10.71 -0.46 4.23
C LEU A 37 9.61 -0.84 3.23
N VAL A 38 8.36 -0.40 3.45
CA VAL A 38 7.26 -0.66 2.52
C VAL A 38 7.55 -0.10 1.13
N VAL A 39 8.04 1.14 1.04
CA VAL A 39 8.47 1.75 -0.23
C VAL A 39 9.52 0.90 -0.93
N TRP A 40 10.53 0.45 -0.18
CA TRP A 40 11.62 -0.36 -0.71
C TRP A 40 11.14 -1.73 -1.22
N LEU A 41 10.28 -2.41 -0.47
CA LEU A 41 9.69 -3.70 -0.88
C LEU A 41 8.82 -3.55 -2.13
N MET A 42 8.03 -2.48 -2.24
CA MET A 42 7.23 -2.22 -3.44
C MET A 42 8.11 -1.89 -4.65
N PHE A 43 9.21 -1.17 -4.45
CA PHE A 43 10.18 -0.92 -5.52
C PHE A 43 10.82 -2.22 -6.05
N ILE A 44 11.25 -3.11 -5.14
CA ILE A 44 11.73 -4.46 -5.49
C ILE A 44 10.65 -5.24 -6.24
N GLN A 45 9.40 -5.17 -5.78
CA GLN A 45 8.28 -5.85 -6.42
C GLN A 45 8.03 -5.37 -7.86
N ILE A 46 8.29 -4.10 -8.17
CA ILE A 46 8.23 -3.58 -9.55
C ILE A 46 9.28 -4.24 -10.44
N ILE A 47 10.50 -4.42 -9.94
CA ILE A 47 11.65 -4.95 -10.70
C ILE A 47 11.51 -6.46 -10.91
N TYR A 48 11.39 -7.22 -9.81
CA TYR A 48 11.43 -8.68 -9.86
C TYR A 48 10.09 -9.31 -10.21
N GLN A 49 8.99 -8.59 -9.98
CA GLN A 49 7.62 -9.06 -10.23
C GLN A 49 7.35 -10.46 -9.64
N ASN A 50 7.98 -10.78 -8.50
CA ASN A 50 7.89 -12.10 -7.91
C ASN A 50 6.44 -12.41 -7.53
N ARG A 51 5.93 -13.53 -8.05
CA ARG A 51 4.54 -13.95 -7.89
C ARG A 51 4.16 -14.15 -6.43
N ILE A 52 5.01 -14.86 -5.69
CA ILE A 52 4.75 -15.21 -4.28
C ILE A 52 4.77 -13.94 -3.43
N MET A 53 5.77 -13.08 -3.64
CA MET A 53 5.89 -11.83 -2.89
C MET A 53 4.73 -10.88 -3.16
N GLY A 54 4.29 -10.74 -4.42
CA GLY A 54 3.14 -9.91 -4.76
C GLY A 54 1.84 -10.42 -4.12
N PHE A 55 1.66 -11.74 -4.02
CA PHE A 55 0.53 -12.33 -3.32
C PHE A 55 0.61 -12.08 -1.80
N ILE A 56 1.77 -12.28 -1.18
CA ILE A 56 1.99 -12.05 0.26
C ILE A 56 1.74 -10.58 0.60
N TYR A 57 2.39 -9.66 -0.11
CA TYR A 57 2.25 -8.23 0.13
C TYR A 57 0.80 -7.77 -0.08
N GLY A 58 0.12 -8.32 -1.09
CA GLY A 58 -1.27 -8.00 -1.37
C GLY A 58 -2.16 -8.36 -0.19
N ASN A 59 -2.01 -9.58 0.36
CA ASN A 59 -2.79 -10.03 1.51
C ASN A 59 -2.47 -9.23 2.78
N ILE A 60 -1.19 -9.01 3.10
CA ILE A 60 -0.79 -8.27 4.30
C ILE A 60 -1.36 -6.84 4.25
N ILE A 61 -1.19 -6.14 3.13
CA ILE A 61 -1.66 -4.76 3.00
C ILE A 61 -3.20 -4.71 2.94
N GLY A 62 -3.84 -5.68 2.28
CA GLY A 62 -5.30 -5.76 2.20
C GLY A 62 -5.95 -5.97 3.57
N LEU A 63 -5.44 -6.92 4.36
CA LEU A 63 -5.89 -7.15 5.73
C LEU A 63 -5.61 -5.94 6.62
N SER A 64 -4.44 -5.31 6.48
CA SER A 64 -4.12 -4.08 7.21
C SER A 64 -5.08 -2.94 6.87
N SER A 65 -5.47 -2.82 5.59
CA SER A 65 -6.43 -1.80 5.15
C SER A 65 -7.83 -2.03 5.73
N LEU A 66 -8.29 -3.28 5.75
CA LEU A 66 -9.56 -3.66 6.39
C LEU A 66 -9.54 -3.38 7.90
N TYR A 67 -8.44 -3.72 8.56
CA TYR A 67 -8.24 -3.42 9.97
C TYR A 67 -8.31 -1.91 10.24
N MET A 68 -7.62 -1.10 9.44
CA MET A 68 -7.62 0.36 9.60
C MET A 68 -8.99 1.00 9.31
N MET A 69 -9.75 0.48 8.34
CA MET A 69 -11.14 0.90 8.13
C MET A 69 -12.00 0.61 9.36
N GLY A 70 -11.87 -0.59 9.96
CA GLY A 70 -12.54 -0.93 11.21
C GLY A 70 -12.14 0.01 12.36
N SER A 71 -10.84 0.30 12.50
CA SER A 71 -10.33 1.27 13.47
C SER A 71 -10.96 2.65 13.30
N THR A 72 -11.08 3.13 12.06
CA THR A 72 -11.68 4.42 11.74
C THR A 72 -13.16 4.48 12.18
N VAL A 73 -13.91 3.39 11.98
CA VAL A 73 -15.31 3.29 12.43
C VAL A 73 -15.38 3.27 13.96
N CYS A 74 -14.49 2.54 14.63
CA CYS A 74 -14.44 2.53 16.09
C CYS A 74 -14.14 3.92 16.67
N GLU A 75 -13.20 4.64 16.08
CA GLU A 75 -12.85 6.01 16.49
C GLU A 75 -14.03 6.97 16.26
N PHE A 76 -14.70 6.90 15.12
CA PHE A 76 -15.91 7.68 14.86
C PHE A 76 -17.01 7.45 15.90
N ASN A 77 -17.23 6.20 16.33
CA ASN A 77 -18.23 5.86 17.33
C ASN A 77 -17.86 6.32 18.75
N SER A 78 -16.62 6.76 18.99
CA SER A 78 -16.19 7.31 20.29
C SER A 78 -16.61 8.76 20.50
N PHE A 79 -17.02 9.46 19.44
CA PHE A 79 -17.50 10.84 19.51
C PHE A 79 -18.91 10.90 20.13
N LYS A 80 -19.11 11.85 21.05
CA LYS A 80 -20.40 12.06 21.73
C LYS A 80 -21.47 12.68 20.82
N SER A 81 -21.03 13.34 19.75
CA SER A 81 -21.83 14.09 18.78
C SER A 81 -21.18 13.99 17.41
N VAL A 82 -22.00 14.07 16.35
CA VAL A 82 -21.49 14.15 14.98
C VAL A 82 -20.97 15.56 14.73
N GLU A 83 -19.70 15.76 15.05
CA GLU A 83 -18.97 17.00 14.81
C GLU A 83 -18.12 16.91 13.55
N VAL A 84 -17.63 18.05 13.06
CA VAL A 84 -16.84 18.14 11.82
C VAL A 84 -15.60 17.23 11.89
N ASP A 85 -14.94 17.19 13.04
CA ASP A 85 -13.75 16.37 13.26
C ASP A 85 -14.04 14.86 13.16
N ALA A 86 -15.20 14.42 13.67
CA ALA A 86 -15.63 13.03 13.57
C ALA A 86 -15.83 12.61 12.10
N VAL A 87 -16.46 13.49 11.30
CA VAL A 87 -16.68 13.23 9.87
C VAL A 87 -15.35 13.23 9.10
N LEU A 88 -14.41 14.12 9.44
CA LEU A 88 -13.10 14.17 8.79
C LEU A 88 -12.32 12.86 8.96
N ILE A 89 -12.34 12.25 10.14
CA ILE A 89 -11.69 10.95 10.39
C ILE A 89 -12.25 9.87 9.47
N LEU A 90 -13.58 9.78 9.34
CA LEU A 90 -14.22 8.84 8.41
C LEU A 90 -13.81 9.11 6.95
N VAL A 91 -13.88 10.36 6.51
CA VAL A 91 -13.59 10.73 5.12
C VAL A 91 -12.14 10.44 4.76
N PHE A 92 -11.19 10.84 5.60
CA PHE A 92 -9.77 10.57 5.36
C PHE A 92 -9.44 9.08 5.48
N GLY A 93 -9.95 8.40 6.51
CA GLY A 93 -9.73 6.98 6.71
C GLY A 93 -10.24 6.17 5.52
N PHE A 94 -11.51 6.29 5.16
CA PHE A 94 -12.08 5.54 4.04
C PHE A 94 -11.53 6.02 2.69
N GLY A 95 -11.26 7.32 2.54
CA GLY A 95 -10.68 7.89 1.31
C GLY A 95 -9.29 7.34 0.99
N ILE A 96 -8.52 6.96 2.02
CA ILE A 96 -7.21 6.32 1.85
C ILE A 96 -7.36 4.79 1.75
N PHE A 97 -8.13 4.16 2.65
CA PHE A 97 -8.13 2.69 2.76
C PHE A 97 -9.00 1.97 1.73
N ILE A 98 -10.04 2.60 1.15
CA ILE A 98 -10.80 2.00 0.03
C ILE A 98 -9.89 1.83 -1.21
N PRO A 99 -9.19 2.87 -1.72
CA PRO A 99 -8.25 2.69 -2.81
C PRO A 99 -7.12 1.70 -2.48
N ALA A 100 -6.62 1.72 -1.23
CA ALA A 100 -5.61 0.75 -0.78
C ALA A 100 -6.11 -0.70 -0.89
N LEU A 101 -7.35 -0.97 -0.49
CA LEU A 101 -7.96 -2.29 -0.61
C LEU A 101 -8.11 -2.71 -2.07
N ALA A 102 -8.57 -1.79 -2.95
CA ALA A 102 -8.69 -2.05 -4.38
C ALA A 102 -7.32 -2.35 -5.03
N MET A 103 -6.28 -1.58 -4.69
CA MET A 103 -4.93 -1.78 -5.19
C MET A 103 -4.32 -3.08 -4.67
N SER A 104 -4.54 -3.42 -3.40
CA SER A 104 -4.14 -4.72 -2.82
C SER A 104 -4.79 -5.88 -3.59
N ALA A 105 -6.10 -5.83 -3.83
CA ALA A 105 -6.80 -6.84 -4.63
C ALA A 105 -6.24 -6.93 -6.05
N GLY A 106 -5.92 -5.78 -6.67
CA GLY A 106 -5.26 -5.72 -7.97
C GLY A 106 -3.88 -6.40 -7.97
N MET A 107 -3.11 -6.24 -6.90
CA MET A 107 -1.80 -6.90 -6.74
C MET A 107 -1.93 -8.41 -6.57
N ILE A 108 -2.92 -8.88 -5.79
CA ILE A 108 -3.24 -10.30 -5.65
C ILE A 108 -3.65 -10.89 -7.00
N TYR A 109 -4.59 -10.24 -7.70
CA TYR A 109 -5.06 -10.69 -9.02
C TYR A 109 -3.91 -10.79 -10.03
N LYS A 110 -3.06 -9.76 -10.09
CA LYS A 110 -1.85 -9.74 -10.93
C LYS A 110 -0.91 -10.89 -10.59
N SER A 111 -0.71 -11.18 -9.32
CA SER A 111 0.16 -12.26 -8.85
C SER A 111 -0.39 -13.63 -9.22
N LEU A 112 -1.71 -13.85 -9.05
CA LEU A 112 -2.35 -15.10 -9.44
C LEU A 112 -2.28 -15.37 -10.95
N LYS A 113 -2.36 -14.32 -11.77
CA LYS A 113 -2.28 -14.40 -13.23
C LYS A 113 -0.85 -14.54 -13.76
N SER A 114 0.17 -14.19 -12.98
CA SER A 114 1.57 -14.35 -13.40
C SER A 114 1.90 -15.83 -13.58
N LYS A 115 2.40 -16.21 -14.75
CA LYS A 115 2.93 -17.56 -15.02
C LYS A 115 4.42 -17.68 -14.72
N GLU A 116 5.09 -16.57 -14.46
CA GLU A 116 6.52 -16.51 -14.15
C GLU A 116 6.67 -16.29 -12.64
N ASP A 117 7.39 -17.20 -11.97
CA ASP A 117 7.73 -17.07 -10.55
C ASP A 117 8.84 -16.03 -10.33
N TYR A 118 9.70 -15.83 -11.34
CA TYR A 118 10.76 -14.84 -11.37
C TYR A 118 11.22 -14.57 -12.81
N LYS A 119 11.48 -13.30 -13.17
CA LYS A 119 12.16 -12.96 -14.43
C LYS A 119 13.66 -12.92 -14.22
N GLU A 120 14.37 -14.00 -14.58
CA GLU A 120 15.83 -14.12 -14.35
C GLU A 120 16.71 -13.09 -15.08
N ASN A 121 16.19 -12.34 -16.07
CA ASN A 121 17.05 -11.69 -17.07
C ASN A 121 17.09 -10.16 -17.07
N VAL A 122 17.14 -9.47 -15.93
CA VAL A 122 17.29 -7.99 -15.94
C VAL A 122 18.56 -7.48 -15.23
N LEU A 123 19.21 -8.27 -14.37
CA LEU A 123 20.38 -7.82 -13.59
C LEU A 123 21.57 -8.80 -13.57
N THR A 124 21.51 -9.91 -14.29
CA THR A 124 22.67 -10.78 -14.49
C THR A 124 23.64 -10.10 -15.44
N ILE A 125 24.62 -9.39 -14.86
CA ILE A 125 25.87 -9.03 -15.54
C ILE A 125 26.46 -10.36 -16.01
N THR A 126 26.45 -10.57 -17.31
CA THR A 126 27.11 -11.69 -17.97
C THR A 126 28.61 -11.43 -17.83
N TYR A 127 29.29 -12.21 -16.99
CA TYR A 127 30.76 -12.26 -16.94
C TYR A 127 31.26 -13.28 -17.96
#